data_AF-A0A2H6NHL2-F1
#
_entry.id   AF-A0A2H6NHL2-F1
#
_cell.length_a   1.000
_cell.length_b   1.000
_cell.length_c   1.000
_cell.angle_alpha   90.00
_cell.angle_beta   90.00
_cell.angle_gamma   90.00
#
_symmetry.space_group_name_H-M   'P 1'
#
loop_
_entity.id
_entity.type
_entity.pdbx_description
1 polymer ?
#
loop_
_entity_poly.entity_id
_entity_poly.type
_entity_poly.pdbx_seq_one_letter_code
_entity_poly.pdbx_strand_id
1 'polypeptide(L)'
;VEEKIENIQQMMMKNEERMQKMEEREDRTEKKVGEIDNRLTVVEQDKGKGMIALEMDRDDFYLRFQNVEEEKGENFAEIMTIMLAEAMEIPKERMLDGIDEVFRVYTRYICCEPPRVLREWAAYKFFK
;
A
#
# COMPACT_ATOMS: atom_id res chain seq x y z
N VAL A 1 63.63 -16.76 41.27
CA VAL A 1 62.69 -15.61 41.16
C VAL A 1 62.67 -15.08 39.73
N GLU A 2 63.82 -14.99 39.06
CA GLU A 2 63.94 -14.54 37.65
C GLU A 2 63.20 -15.39 36.61
N GLU A 3 63.28 -16.73 36.68
CA GLU A 3 62.61 -17.63 35.72
C GLU A 3 61.08 -17.45 35.69
N LYS A 4 60.46 -17.08 36.82
CA LYS A 4 59.03 -16.75 36.90
C LYS A 4 58.71 -15.40 36.25
N ILE A 5 59.64 -14.43 36.34
CA ILE A 5 59.49 -13.10 35.74
C ILE A 5 59.59 -13.19 34.22
N GLU A 6 60.53 -14.00 33.72
CA GLU A 6 60.76 -14.23 32.29
C GLU A 6 59.55 -14.92 31.62
N ASN A 7 58.94 -15.88 32.32
CA ASN A 7 57.72 -16.56 31.86
C ASN A 7 56.50 -15.61 31.81
N ILE A 8 56.42 -14.65 32.75
CA ILE A 8 55.38 -13.61 32.75
C ILE A 8 55.58 -12.65 31.56
N GLN A 9 56.81 -12.24 31.27
CA GLN A 9 57.13 -11.38 30.13
C GLN A 9 56.80 -12.05 28.79
N GLN A 10 57.07 -13.34 28.63
CA GLN A 10 56.65 -14.10 27.44
C GLN A 10 55.13 -14.17 27.29
N MET A 11 54.40 -14.38 28.40
CA MET A 11 52.93 -14.38 28.36
C MET A 11 52.35 -13.00 28.01
N MET A 12 52.96 -11.91 28.48
CA MET A 12 52.57 -10.55 28.11
C MET A 12 52.72 -10.30 26.60
N MET A 13 53.89 -10.58 26.02
CA MET A 13 54.11 -10.39 24.57
C MET A 13 53.14 -11.22 23.73
N LYS A 14 52.88 -12.47 24.14
CA LYS A 14 51.94 -13.35 23.45
C LYS A 14 50.48 -12.86 23.54
N ASN A 15 50.10 -12.26 24.65
CA ASN A 15 48.76 -11.67 24.81
C ASN A 15 48.63 -10.37 24.02
N GLU A 16 49.69 -9.57 23.91
CA GLU A 16 49.72 -8.34 23.13
C GLU A 16 49.59 -8.62 21.62
N GLU A 17 50.31 -9.59 21.08
CA GLU A 17 50.12 -10.06 19.69
C GLU A 17 48.70 -10.57 19.42
N ARG A 18 48.10 -11.27 20.40
CA ARG A 18 46.73 -11.77 20.28
C ARG A 18 45.71 -10.64 20.28
N MET A 19 45.95 -9.59 21.06
CA MET A 19 45.10 -8.41 21.14
C MET A 19 45.13 -7.62 19.82
N GLN A 20 46.31 -7.37 19.26
CA GLN A 20 46.44 -6.71 17.95
C GLN A 20 45.71 -7.46 16.83
N LYS A 21 45.85 -8.80 16.79
CA LYS A 21 45.12 -9.63 15.81
C LYS A 21 43.61 -9.62 16.02
N MET A 22 43.15 -9.31 17.23
CA MET A 22 41.73 -9.19 17.57
C MET A 22 41.18 -7.84 17.10
N GLU A 23 41.90 -6.74 17.35
CA GLU A 23 41.57 -5.40 16.85
C GLU A 23 41.51 -5.37 15.31
N GLU A 24 42.51 -5.91 14.61
CA GLU A 24 42.48 -5.96 13.13
C GLU A 24 41.30 -6.75 12.58
N ARG A 25 40.86 -7.79 13.31
CA ARG A 25 39.65 -8.55 12.95
C ARG A 25 38.41 -7.72 13.22
N GLU A 26 38.34 -7.03 14.35
CA GLU A 26 37.21 -6.18 14.73
C GLU A 26 36.99 -5.07 13.70
N ASP A 27 38.04 -4.31 13.36
CA ASP A 27 38.01 -3.26 12.34
C ASP A 27 37.53 -3.78 10.97
N ARG A 28 38.04 -4.94 10.55
CA ARG A 28 37.60 -5.58 9.29
C ARG A 28 36.15 -6.00 9.33
N THR A 29 35.66 -6.42 10.49
CA THR A 29 34.29 -6.90 10.66
C THR A 29 33.34 -5.72 10.70
N GLU A 30 33.68 -4.66 11.43
CA GLU A 30 32.92 -3.42 11.51
C GLU A 30 32.77 -2.77 10.13
N LYS A 31 33.85 -2.71 9.35
CA LYS A 31 33.80 -2.22 7.97
C LYS A 31 32.85 -3.04 7.08
N LYS A 32 32.89 -4.38 7.19
CA LYS A 32 31.97 -5.26 6.44
C LYS A 32 30.52 -5.08 6.87
N VAL A 33 30.27 -4.90 8.16
CA VAL A 33 28.91 -4.65 8.68
C VAL A 33 28.38 -3.34 8.12
N GLY A 34 29.18 -2.27 8.11
CA GLY A 34 28.78 -0.99 7.51
C GLY A 34 28.52 -1.08 6.00
N GLU A 35 29.27 -1.88 5.26
CA GLU A 35 29.01 -2.13 3.83
C GLU A 35 27.71 -2.92 3.61
N ILE A 36 27.41 -3.91 4.46
CA ILE A 36 26.15 -4.67 4.41
C ILE A 36 24.96 -3.77 4.72
N ASP A 37 25.07 -2.93 5.75
CA ASP A 37 24.02 -2.01 6.18
C ASP A 37 23.66 -1.02 5.06
N ASN A 38 24.66 -0.37 4.46
CA ASN A 38 24.46 0.52 3.30
C ASN A 38 23.78 -0.19 2.12
N ARG A 39 24.19 -1.43 1.82
CA ARG A 39 23.56 -2.22 0.75
C ARG A 39 22.11 -2.58 1.08
N LEU A 40 21.81 -2.86 2.35
CA LEU A 40 20.46 -3.14 2.82
C LEU A 40 19.57 -1.90 2.66
N THR A 41 20.05 -0.72 3.08
CA THR A 41 19.30 0.53 2.95
C THR A 41 18.96 0.85 1.50
N VAL A 42 19.89 0.64 0.57
CA VAL A 42 19.66 0.84 -0.87
C VAL A 42 18.61 -0.13 -1.41
N VAL A 43 18.68 -1.41 -1.02
CA VAL A 43 17.71 -2.42 -1.45
C VAL A 43 16.32 -2.16 -0.87
N GLU A 44 16.22 -1.71 0.38
CA GLU A 44 14.94 -1.33 1.01
C GLU A 44 14.32 -0.11 0.34
N GLN A 45 15.12 0.91 -0.01
CA GLN A 45 14.63 2.07 -0.75
C GLN A 45 14.16 1.71 -2.16
N ASP A 46 14.90 0.84 -2.86
CA ASP A 46 14.56 0.40 -4.22
C ASP A 46 13.28 -0.46 -4.23
N LYS A 47 13.19 -1.42 -3.30
CA LYS A 47 11.97 -2.22 -3.10
C LYS A 47 10.79 -1.38 -2.65
N GLY A 48 10.99 -0.43 -1.74
CA GLY A 48 9.94 0.49 -1.30
C GLY A 48 9.40 1.34 -2.45
N LYS A 49 10.28 1.89 -3.30
CA LYS A 49 9.88 2.63 -4.50
C LYS A 49 9.16 1.76 -5.53
N GLY A 50 9.66 0.56 -5.78
CA GLY A 50 9.02 -0.40 -6.69
C GLY A 50 7.67 -0.88 -6.17
N MET A 51 7.54 -1.10 -4.86
CA MET A 51 6.29 -1.51 -4.23
C MET A 51 5.24 -0.39 -4.25
N ILE A 52 5.63 0.85 -3.97
CA ILE A 52 4.73 2.02 -4.09
C ILE A 52 4.29 2.22 -5.55
N ALA A 53 5.20 2.09 -6.51
CA ALA A 53 4.86 2.18 -7.93
C ALA A 53 3.90 1.05 -8.36
N LEU A 54 4.10 -0.18 -7.88
CA LEU A 54 3.23 -1.32 -8.16
C LEU A 54 1.87 -1.23 -7.44
N GLU A 55 1.81 -0.64 -6.24
CA GLU A 55 0.55 -0.38 -5.52
C GLU A 55 -0.27 0.70 -6.23
N MET A 56 0.37 1.77 -6.72
CA MET A 56 -0.31 2.80 -7.51
C MET A 56 -0.83 2.29 -8.87
N ASP A 57 -0.18 1.27 -9.46
CA ASP A 57 -0.65 0.59 -10.68
C ASP A 57 -1.78 -0.42 -10.42
N ARG A 58 -2.14 -0.72 -9.15
CA ARG A 58 -3.08 -1.81 -8.78
C ARG A 58 -4.27 -1.41 -7.92
N ASP A 59 -4.51 -0.11 -7.71
CA ASP A 59 -5.74 0.31 -7.06
C ASP A 59 -6.87 0.30 -8.11
N ASP A 60 -7.62 -0.81 -8.15
CA ASP A 60 -8.87 -0.92 -8.90
C ASP A 60 -9.91 0.03 -8.29
N PHE A 61 -9.95 1.28 -8.79
CA PHE A 61 -10.90 2.29 -8.33
C PHE A 61 -12.30 2.00 -8.87
N TYR A 62 -13.22 1.59 -7.98
CA TYR A 62 -14.64 1.44 -8.32
C TYR A 62 -15.42 2.73 -8.03
N LEU A 63 -16.14 3.23 -9.04
CA LEU A 63 -17.12 4.31 -8.88
C LEU A 63 -18.53 3.73 -8.74
N ARG A 64 -19.28 4.21 -7.73
CA ARG A 64 -20.68 3.82 -7.50
C ARG A 64 -21.62 5.00 -7.70
N PHE A 65 -22.49 4.86 -8.69
CA PHE A 65 -23.58 5.79 -8.93
C PHE A 65 -24.86 5.26 -8.29
N GLN A 66 -25.64 6.17 -7.70
CA GLN A 66 -26.93 5.86 -7.10
C GLN A 66 -27.99 6.73 -7.76
N ASN A 67 -29.21 6.20 -7.88
CA ASN A 67 -30.35 6.90 -8.46
C ASN A 67 -30.12 7.35 -9.91
N VAL A 68 -29.39 6.55 -10.70
CA VAL A 68 -29.34 6.74 -12.15
C VAL A 68 -30.71 6.35 -12.70
N GLU A 69 -31.39 7.30 -13.34
CA GLU A 69 -32.61 6.99 -14.07
C GLU A 69 -32.23 6.19 -15.32
N GLU A 70 -32.84 5.01 -15.49
CA GLU A 70 -32.56 4.11 -16.61
C GLU A 70 -33.88 3.62 -17.19
N GLU A 71 -34.01 3.73 -18.51
CA GLU A 71 -35.11 3.14 -19.25
C GLU A 71 -34.82 1.69 -19.66
N LYS A 72 -35.90 0.92 -19.91
CA LYS A 72 -35.76 -0.49 -20.27
C LYS A 72 -35.18 -0.62 -21.68
N GLY A 73 -33.95 -1.13 -21.75
CA GLY A 73 -33.25 -1.39 -23.01
C GLY A 73 -32.09 -0.43 -23.28
N GLU A 74 -31.83 0.51 -22.37
CA GLU A 74 -30.66 1.38 -22.46
C GLU A 74 -29.37 0.67 -22.10
N ASN A 75 -28.28 1.11 -22.73
CA ASN A 75 -26.94 0.63 -22.45
C ASN A 75 -26.33 1.41 -21.28
N PHE A 76 -26.31 0.78 -20.10
CA PHE A 76 -25.80 1.41 -18.88
C PHE A 76 -24.34 1.86 -18.99
N ALA A 77 -23.50 1.12 -19.72
CA ALA A 77 -22.10 1.51 -19.92
C ALA A 77 -21.99 2.82 -20.72
N GLU A 78 -22.88 3.03 -21.69
CA GLU A 78 -22.92 4.25 -22.51
C GLU A 78 -23.40 5.45 -21.70
N ILE A 79 -24.46 5.29 -20.89
CA ILE A 79 -24.96 6.33 -19.98
C ILE A 79 -23.85 6.77 -19.01
N MET A 80 -23.17 5.80 -18.39
CA MET A 80 -22.07 6.05 -17.46
C MET A 80 -20.90 6.76 -18.13
N THR A 81 -20.54 6.34 -19.35
CA THR A 81 -19.47 6.97 -20.14
C THR A 81 -19.82 8.42 -20.45
N ILE A 82 -21.06 8.71 -20.87
CA ILE A 82 -21.51 10.06 -21.18
C ILE A 82 -21.48 10.94 -19.93
N MET A 83 -22.06 10.48 -18.81
CA MET A 83 -22.06 11.26 -17.55
C MET A 83 -20.65 11.58 -17.07
N LEU A 84 -19.72 10.63 -17.17
CA LEU A 84 -18.33 10.83 -16.78
C LEU A 84 -17.57 11.74 -17.75
N ALA A 85 -17.76 11.55 -19.05
CA ALA A 85 -17.17 12.38 -20.10
C ALA A 85 -17.60 13.85 -19.94
N GLU A 86 -18.88 14.09 -19.67
CA GLU A 86 -19.43 15.42 -19.39
C GLU A 86 -18.86 16.01 -18.10
N ALA A 87 -18.87 15.25 -17.00
CA ALA A 87 -18.37 15.74 -15.70
C ALA A 87 -16.87 16.07 -15.71
N MET A 88 -16.10 15.36 -16.53
CA MET A 88 -14.64 15.55 -16.65
C MET A 88 -14.23 16.42 -17.84
N GLU A 89 -15.18 16.87 -18.67
CA GLU A 89 -14.95 17.62 -19.90
C GLU A 89 -13.97 16.91 -20.89
N ILE A 90 -14.05 15.58 -20.97
CA ILE A 90 -13.21 14.73 -21.83
C ILE A 90 -14.10 14.14 -22.95
N PRO A 91 -13.58 13.93 -24.17
CA PRO A 91 -14.34 13.25 -25.22
C PRO A 91 -14.75 11.83 -24.78
N LYS A 92 -15.98 11.44 -25.12
CA LYS A 92 -16.57 10.15 -24.75
C LYS A 92 -15.71 8.96 -25.17
N GLU A 93 -15.02 9.04 -26.31
CA GLU A 93 -14.18 7.96 -26.84
C GLU A 93 -13.01 7.66 -25.89
N ARG A 94 -12.37 8.71 -25.33
CA ARG A 94 -11.30 8.53 -24.35
C ARG A 94 -11.80 8.03 -23.01
N MET A 95 -13.03 8.40 -22.63
CA MET A 95 -13.65 7.89 -21.41
C MET A 95 -13.98 6.41 -21.55
N LEU A 96 -14.49 5.99 -22.70
CA LEU A 96 -14.86 4.61 -23.00
C LEU A 96 -13.64 3.68 -22.96
N ASP A 97 -12.50 4.13 -23.48
CA ASP A 97 -11.22 3.40 -23.40
C ASP A 97 -10.67 3.30 -21.96
N GLY A 98 -11.10 4.18 -21.05
CA GLY A 98 -10.66 4.21 -19.66
C GLY A 98 -11.53 3.38 -18.70
N ILE A 99 -12.72 2.95 -19.13
CA ILE A 99 -13.66 2.17 -18.32
C ILE A 99 -13.50 0.68 -18.69
N ASP A 100 -13.03 -0.13 -17.76
CA ASP A 100 -12.81 -1.56 -18.00
C ASP A 100 -14.09 -2.39 -17.82
N GLU A 101 -14.74 -2.27 -16.66
CA GLU A 101 -15.95 -3.02 -16.32
C GLU A 101 -17.06 -2.14 -15.73
N VAL A 102 -18.31 -2.41 -16.12
CA VAL A 102 -19.49 -1.71 -15.61
C VAL A 102 -20.49 -2.72 -15.07
N PHE A 103 -20.86 -2.56 -13.79
CA PHE A 103 -21.79 -3.46 -13.11
C PHE A 103 -23.11 -2.77 -12.78
N ARG A 104 -24.22 -3.49 -13.01
CA ARG A 104 -25.55 -3.09 -12.56
C ARG A 104 -25.93 -3.88 -11.31
N VAL A 105 -26.03 -3.19 -10.16
CA VAL A 105 -26.37 -3.82 -8.87
C VAL A 105 -27.82 -3.51 -8.51
N TYR A 106 -28.70 -4.51 -8.63
CA TYR A 106 -30.07 -4.41 -8.15
C TYR A 106 -30.14 -4.74 -6.66
N THR A 107 -30.01 -3.74 -5.78
CA THR A 107 -30.36 -3.93 -4.38
C THR A 107 -31.88 -3.85 -4.24
N ARG A 108 -32.54 -5.02 -4.21
CA ARG A 108 -33.87 -5.12 -3.59
C ARG A 108 -33.65 -4.93 -2.08
N TYR A 109 -33.75 -3.70 -1.61
CA TYR A 109 -34.14 -3.49 -0.23
C TYR A 109 -35.54 -4.11 -0.13
N ILE A 110 -35.63 -5.36 0.33
CA ILE A 110 -36.82 -5.78 1.06
C ILE A 110 -36.79 -4.86 2.27
N CYS A 111 -37.47 -3.73 2.11
CA CYS A 111 -37.63 -2.73 3.13
C CYS A 111 -38.09 -3.51 4.36
N CYS A 112 -37.28 -3.54 5.42
CA CYS A 112 -37.77 -3.98 6.71
C CYS A 112 -39.02 -3.15 6.96
N GLU A 113 -40.20 -3.77 6.84
CA GLU A 113 -41.46 -3.06 7.06
C GLU A 113 -41.33 -2.40 8.44
N PRO A 114 -41.39 -1.06 8.53
CA PRO A 114 -41.34 -0.43 9.82
C PRO A 114 -42.57 -0.92 10.62
N PRO A 115 -42.43 -1.17 11.93
CA PRO A 115 -43.55 -1.56 12.79
C PRO A 115 -44.74 -0.65 12.54
N ARG A 116 -45.97 -1.20 12.49
CA ARG A 116 -47.21 -0.49 12.10
C ARG A 116 -47.37 0.91 12.72
N VAL A 117 -46.79 1.14 13.89
CA VAL A 117 -46.76 2.42 14.62
C VAL A 117 -45.99 3.57 13.94
N LEU A 118 -45.16 3.31 12.94
CA LEU A 118 -44.40 4.35 12.21
C LEU A 118 -45.01 4.75 10.86
N ARG A 119 -46.09 4.08 10.41
CA ARG A 119 -46.76 4.43 9.13
C ARG A 119 -47.48 5.78 9.16
N GLU A 120 -47.88 6.25 10.33
CA GLU A 120 -48.61 7.52 10.47
C GLU A 120 -47.70 8.76 10.39
N TRP A 121 -46.39 8.63 10.66
CA TRP A 121 -45.46 9.76 10.66
C TRP A 121 -44.75 9.98 9.31
N ALA A 122 -44.58 8.92 8.51
CA ALA A 122 -43.90 9.02 7.22
C ALA A 122 -44.73 9.75 6.14
N ALA A 123 -46.06 9.81 6.29
CA ALA A 123 -46.94 10.49 5.33
C ALA A 123 -46.83 12.02 5.38
N TYR A 124 -46.26 12.61 6.44
CA TYR A 124 -46.29 14.07 6.65
C TYR A 124 -45.06 14.84 6.16
N LYS A 125 -44.07 14.19 5.54
CA LYS A 125 -42.79 14.85 5.20
C LYS A 125 -42.40 14.84 3.72
N PHE A 126 -43.28 14.43 2.82
CA PHE A 126 -42.98 14.36 1.37
C PHE A 126 -43.96 15.14 0.48
N PHE A 127 -44.56 16.22 0.99
CA PHE A 127 -45.25 17.21 0.14
C PHE A 127 -45.00 18.63 0.66
N LYS A 128 -43.99 19.29 0.09
CA LYS A 128 -43.98 20.73 -0.20
C LYS A 128 -42.98 21.03 -1.29
#